data_AF-A0A357CWV0-F1
#
_entry.id   AF-A0A357CWV0-F1
#
_cell.length_a   1.000
_cell.length_b   1.000
_cell.length_c   1.000
_cell.angle_alpha   90.00
_cell.angle_beta   90.00
_cell.angle_gamma   90.00
#
_symmetry.space_group_name_H-M   'P 1'
#
loop_
_entity.id
_entity.type
_entity.pdbx_description
1 polymer ?
#
loop_
_entity_poly.entity_id
_entity_poly.type
_entity_poly.pdbx_seq_one_letter_code
_entity_poly.pdbx_strand_id
1 'polypeptide(L)'
;MATDTSILKQLKRQQRKDRMRIFRVVEYLDYSAVFENCPVEITEGYTICDVDNYEIFASFVFRNVSKKRIRSLDIQLICHQKLNYSVLKIPFTYSNESYTLGTRRIEGKRIRDKRILVNPDISPCESFGETVYIPIPEDFVSKFELEILGVKYSDGTYMPINIIAGRSFTRFNELDDDEKFLYYRINIYTAAEELFPVRVMPQQGEYAWLCCCGHKNINDFEKCELCQRERDWQLENIEKERLEASVKKLREEEKSYFKDDKSEYRQDKYLQNEADIKKKVKAYELAMKNVAELERKKESLKKWFIPKVILCGIAIYLVYLILTKLLL
;
A
#
# COMPACT_ATOMS: atom_id res chain seq x y z
N MET A 1 5.32 6.19 -47.42
CA MET A 1 6.68 6.68 -47.09
C MET A 1 6.72 8.12 -46.58
N ALA A 2 5.87 9.05 -47.04
CA ALA A 2 5.80 10.42 -46.46
C ALA A 2 5.04 10.50 -45.12
N THR A 3 4.17 9.53 -44.83
CA THR A 3 3.32 9.43 -43.63
C THR A 3 4.11 9.05 -42.36
N ASP A 4 5.07 8.13 -42.47
CA ASP A 4 5.81 7.63 -41.30
C ASP A 4 6.73 8.69 -40.68
N THR A 5 7.30 9.57 -41.51
CA THR A 5 8.18 10.65 -41.03
C THR A 5 7.42 11.79 -40.36
N SER A 6 6.16 12.04 -40.74
CA SER A 6 5.32 13.06 -40.09
C SER A 6 4.83 12.58 -38.73
N ILE A 7 4.39 11.32 -38.64
CA ILE A 7 3.96 10.66 -37.39
C ILE A 7 5.11 10.63 -36.39
N LEU A 8 6.30 10.23 -36.84
CA LEU A 8 7.48 10.17 -35.97
C LEU A 8 7.93 11.54 -35.46
N LYS A 9 7.76 12.61 -36.26
CA LYS A 9 7.97 13.99 -35.82
C LYS A 9 6.92 14.43 -34.78
N GLN A 10 5.66 14.03 -34.95
CA GLN A 10 4.60 14.31 -33.98
C GLN A 10 4.86 13.62 -32.64
N LEU A 11 5.20 12.32 -32.65
CA LEU A 11 5.52 11.55 -31.44
C LEU A 11 6.69 12.17 -30.66
N LYS A 12 7.78 12.55 -31.36
CA LYS A 12 8.91 13.26 -30.73
C LYS A 12 8.52 14.60 -30.11
N ARG A 13 7.64 15.35 -30.76
CA ARG A 13 7.15 16.63 -30.22
C ARG A 13 6.27 16.41 -28.99
N GLN A 14 5.41 15.40 -29.03
CA GLN A 14 4.54 15.04 -27.91
C GLN A 14 5.37 14.65 -26.68
N GLN A 15 6.35 13.75 -26.84
CA GLN A 15 7.23 13.33 -25.75
C GLN A 15 7.99 14.52 -25.12
N ARG A 16 8.42 15.49 -25.93
CA ARG A 16 9.06 16.71 -25.41
C ARG A 16 8.10 17.57 -24.60
N LYS A 17 6.85 17.72 -25.06
CA LYS A 17 5.80 18.44 -24.31
C LYS A 17 5.51 17.74 -22.99
N ASP A 18 5.32 16.44 -23.04
CA ASP A 18 4.98 15.63 -21.87
C ASP A 18 6.06 15.69 -20.79
N ARG A 19 7.35 15.78 -21.16
CA ARG A 19 8.45 15.99 -20.20
C ARG A 19 8.48 17.37 -19.55
N MET A 20 7.78 18.36 -20.11
CA MET A 20 7.69 19.71 -19.55
C MET A 20 6.46 19.91 -18.68
N ARG A 21 5.47 19.01 -18.75
CA ARG A 21 4.27 19.08 -17.94
C ARG A 21 4.60 18.87 -16.46
N ILE A 22 3.84 19.53 -15.61
CA ILE A 22 3.91 19.37 -14.16
C ILE A 22 2.70 18.57 -13.74
N PHE A 23 2.95 17.47 -13.04
CA PHE A 23 1.90 16.54 -12.62
C PHE A 23 1.76 16.50 -11.11
N ARG A 24 0.50 16.34 -10.67
CA ARG A 24 0.14 15.96 -9.31
C ARG A 24 -0.26 14.49 -9.30
N VAL A 25 0.26 13.72 -8.34
CA VAL A 25 -0.21 12.35 -8.10
C VAL A 25 -1.60 12.40 -7.47
N VAL A 26 -2.57 11.76 -8.13
CA VAL A 26 -3.93 11.59 -7.65
C VAL A 26 -4.02 10.32 -6.81
N GLU A 27 -3.48 9.23 -7.35
CA GLU A 27 -3.56 7.91 -6.73
C GLU A 27 -2.31 7.07 -7.08
N TYR A 28 -1.85 6.28 -6.11
CA TYR A 28 -0.87 5.23 -6.34
C TYR A 28 -1.60 3.91 -6.57
N LEU A 29 -1.28 3.26 -7.70
CA LEU A 29 -1.88 1.99 -8.09
C LEU A 29 -0.98 0.86 -7.59
N ASP A 30 -1.51 0.06 -6.67
CA ASP A 30 -0.74 -1.00 -6.05
C ASP A 30 -0.74 -2.28 -6.92
N TYR A 31 0.39 -2.51 -7.58
CA TYR A 31 0.68 -3.73 -8.35
C TYR A 31 1.77 -4.58 -7.67
N SER A 32 1.76 -4.70 -6.34
CA SER A 32 2.84 -5.42 -5.63
C SER A 32 2.89 -6.94 -5.88
N ALA A 33 1.79 -7.57 -6.34
CA ALA A 33 1.79 -9.00 -6.66
C ALA A 33 2.70 -9.32 -7.86
N VAL A 34 3.38 -10.46 -7.81
CA VAL A 34 4.16 -11.00 -8.94
C VAL A 34 3.23 -11.64 -9.95
N PHE A 35 3.50 -11.43 -11.25
CA PHE A 35 2.71 -12.02 -12.32
C PHE A 35 3.28 -13.39 -12.71
N GLU A 36 2.44 -14.42 -12.66
CA GLU A 36 2.79 -15.73 -13.18
C GLU A 36 2.99 -15.68 -14.71
N ASN A 37 4.00 -16.39 -15.21
CA ASN A 37 4.30 -16.51 -16.64
C ASN A 37 4.46 -15.17 -17.39
N CYS A 38 4.77 -14.08 -16.67
CA CYS A 38 4.95 -12.76 -17.28
C CYS A 38 6.45 -12.37 -17.28
N PRO A 39 7.06 -12.09 -18.45
CA PRO A 39 8.45 -11.65 -18.56
C PRO A 39 8.67 -10.19 -18.13
N VAL A 40 7.60 -9.49 -17.73
CA VAL A 40 7.62 -8.09 -17.33
C VAL A 40 6.83 -7.90 -16.03
N GLU A 41 7.41 -7.19 -15.09
CA GLU A 41 6.75 -6.82 -13.84
C GLU A 41 6.42 -5.33 -13.81
N ILE A 42 5.27 -4.98 -13.26
CA ILE A 42 4.95 -3.57 -12.93
C ILE A 42 5.61 -3.28 -11.60
N THR A 43 6.48 -2.27 -11.56
CA THR A 43 7.13 -1.81 -10.34
C THR A 43 6.39 -0.65 -9.72
N GLU A 44 5.83 0.24 -10.54
CA GLU A 44 5.08 1.41 -10.07
C GLU A 44 3.91 1.71 -11.01
N GLY A 45 2.80 2.18 -10.45
CA GLY A 45 1.64 2.64 -11.21
C GLY A 45 1.03 3.88 -10.55
N TYR A 46 0.63 4.84 -11.36
CA TYR A 46 0.09 6.11 -10.87
C TYR A 46 -1.06 6.59 -11.73
N THR A 47 -2.07 7.14 -11.07
CA THR A 47 -3.00 8.10 -11.66
C THR A 47 -2.46 9.50 -11.38
N ILE A 48 -2.21 10.27 -12.42
CA ILE A 48 -1.67 11.62 -12.30
C ILE A 48 -2.58 12.62 -13.00
N CYS A 49 -2.57 13.86 -12.53
CA CYS A 49 -3.33 14.96 -13.10
C CYS A 49 -2.36 16.08 -13.47
N ASP A 50 -2.49 16.60 -14.69
CA ASP A 50 -1.75 17.76 -15.15
C ASP A 50 -2.24 19.00 -14.39
N VAL A 51 -1.30 19.78 -13.85
CA VAL A 51 -1.61 20.95 -13.02
C VAL A 51 -2.20 22.09 -13.85
N ASP A 52 -1.85 22.19 -15.14
CA ASP A 52 -2.22 23.34 -15.96
C ASP A 52 -3.64 23.20 -16.55
N ASN A 53 -4.00 22.00 -17.01
CA ASN A 53 -5.25 21.75 -17.72
C ASN A 53 -6.14 20.69 -17.08
N TYR A 54 -5.76 20.13 -15.93
CA TYR A 54 -6.50 19.11 -15.18
C TYR A 54 -6.75 17.80 -15.93
N GLU A 55 -6.06 17.56 -17.05
CA GLU A 55 -6.13 16.28 -17.76
C GLU A 55 -5.58 15.15 -16.88
N ILE A 56 -6.23 13.98 -16.92
CA ILE A 56 -5.86 12.81 -16.12
C ILE A 56 -5.14 11.79 -17.00
N PHE A 57 -4.08 11.21 -16.46
CA PHE A 57 -3.25 10.22 -17.13
C PHE A 57 -2.98 9.02 -16.23
N ALA A 58 -2.84 7.85 -16.85
CA ALA A 58 -2.18 6.71 -16.24
C ALA A 58 -0.69 6.70 -16.60
N SER A 59 0.14 6.38 -15.63
CA SER A 59 1.59 6.18 -15.81
C SER A 59 2.00 4.88 -15.14
N PHE A 60 2.79 4.08 -15.84
CA PHE A 60 3.26 2.79 -15.36
C PHE A 60 4.77 2.66 -15.58
N VAL A 61 5.46 2.09 -14.60
CA VAL A 61 6.86 1.70 -14.70
C VAL A 61 6.91 0.19 -14.71
N PHE A 62 7.55 -0.34 -15.75
CA PHE A 62 7.73 -1.76 -15.98
C PHE A 62 9.19 -2.14 -15.81
N ARG A 63 9.45 -3.40 -15.49
CA ARG A 63 10.80 -3.98 -15.42
C ARG A 63 10.84 -5.27 -16.22
N ASN A 64 11.83 -5.42 -17.10
CA ASN A 64 12.10 -6.69 -17.77
C ASN A 64 12.74 -7.66 -16.77
N VAL A 65 11.99 -8.69 -16.37
CA VAL A 65 12.44 -9.74 -15.45
C VAL A 65 12.87 -11.01 -16.18
N SER A 66 12.75 -11.03 -17.51
CA SER A 66 13.19 -12.15 -18.35
C SER A 66 14.69 -12.06 -18.70
N LYS A 67 15.26 -13.20 -19.08
CA LYS A 67 16.63 -13.28 -19.63
C LYS A 67 16.74 -12.75 -21.06
N LYS A 68 15.62 -12.55 -21.75
CA LYS A 68 15.58 -12.11 -23.15
C LYS A 68 15.41 -10.60 -23.25
N ARG A 69 15.96 -10.01 -24.31
CA ARG A 69 15.72 -8.59 -24.63
C ARG A 69 14.35 -8.41 -25.27
N ILE A 70 13.61 -7.42 -24.79
CA ILE A 70 12.25 -7.10 -25.25
C ILE A 70 12.31 -5.92 -26.20
N ARG A 71 11.74 -6.07 -27.40
CA ARG A 71 11.62 -5.00 -28.40
C ARG A 71 10.41 -4.10 -28.11
N SER A 72 9.28 -4.70 -27.74
CA SER A 72 8.07 -3.97 -27.37
C SER A 72 7.21 -4.73 -26.37
N LEU A 73 6.44 -3.97 -25.59
CA LEU A 73 5.41 -4.47 -24.68
C LEU A 73 4.06 -3.89 -25.12
N ASP A 74 3.07 -4.76 -25.33
CA ASP A 74 1.71 -4.39 -25.66
C ASP A 74 0.81 -4.50 -24.43
N ILE A 75 0.10 -3.41 -24.13
CA ILE A 75 -0.85 -3.35 -23.03
C ILE A 75 -2.20 -2.82 -23.52
N GLN A 76 -3.22 -3.02 -22.70
CA GLN A 76 -4.55 -2.44 -22.87
C GLN A 76 -5.01 -1.85 -21.55
N LEU A 77 -5.24 -0.54 -21.54
CA LEU A 77 -5.88 0.13 -20.41
C LEU A 77 -7.39 0.01 -20.58
N ILE A 78 -8.04 -0.63 -19.61
CA ILE A 78 -9.48 -0.88 -19.59
C ILE A 78 -10.11 0.13 -18.62
N CYS A 79 -10.77 1.15 -19.14
CA CYS A 79 -11.40 2.18 -18.32
C CYS A 79 -12.91 1.96 -18.23
N HIS A 80 -13.46 2.09 -17.02
CA HIS A 80 -14.87 1.87 -16.70
C HIS A 80 -15.56 3.19 -16.35
N GLN A 81 -16.72 3.42 -16.97
CA GLN A 81 -17.56 4.59 -16.69
C GLN A 81 -18.35 4.43 -15.36
N LYS A 82 -18.49 5.52 -14.58
CA LYS A 82 -19.15 5.54 -13.24
C LYS A 82 -20.52 4.88 -13.16
N LEU A 83 -21.28 4.92 -14.25
CA LEU A 83 -22.70 4.51 -14.30
C LEU A 83 -22.91 3.16 -15.01
N ASN A 84 -21.83 2.39 -15.22
CA ASN A 84 -21.78 1.01 -15.73
C ASN A 84 -22.60 0.76 -17.00
N TYR A 85 -21.93 0.71 -18.17
CA TYR A 85 -22.19 -0.24 -19.27
C TYR A 85 -21.12 -0.11 -20.37
N SER A 86 -20.46 1.05 -20.49
CA SER A 86 -19.40 1.26 -21.46
C SER A 86 -18.02 0.98 -20.85
N VAL A 87 -17.21 0.24 -21.60
CA VAL A 87 -15.80 -0.01 -21.30
C VAL A 87 -14.99 0.58 -22.45
N LEU A 88 -14.09 1.50 -22.12
CA LEU A 88 -13.14 2.02 -23.08
C LEU A 88 -11.85 1.19 -22.98
N LYS A 89 -11.44 0.60 -24.09
CA LYS A 89 -10.18 -0.14 -24.20
C LYS A 89 -9.17 0.71 -24.97
N ILE A 90 -8.15 1.21 -24.29
CA ILE A 90 -7.09 2.02 -24.89
C ILE A 90 -5.88 1.11 -25.12
N PRO A 91 -5.62 0.66 -26.36
CA PRO A 91 -4.41 -0.09 -26.66
C PRO A 91 -3.19 0.83 -26.59
N PHE A 92 -2.09 0.35 -26.01
CA PHE A 92 -0.86 1.11 -25.93
C PHE A 92 0.36 0.19 -26.06
N THR A 93 1.33 0.61 -26.87
CA THR A 93 2.57 -0.13 -27.09
C THR A 93 3.75 0.67 -26.56
N TYR A 94 4.50 0.07 -25.63
CA TYR A 94 5.80 0.56 -25.20
C TYR A 94 6.86 0.05 -26.16
N SER A 95 7.44 0.93 -26.97
CA SER A 95 8.52 0.59 -27.89
C SER A 95 9.42 1.77 -28.19
N ASN A 96 10.66 1.49 -28.61
CA ASN A 96 11.57 2.53 -29.06
C ASN A 96 11.09 3.19 -30.37
N GLU A 97 10.42 2.42 -31.24
CA GLU A 97 9.87 2.88 -32.51
C GLU A 97 8.76 3.93 -32.30
N SER A 98 7.91 3.72 -31.28
CA SER A 98 6.82 4.61 -30.91
C SER A 98 7.24 5.76 -29.99
N TYR A 99 8.52 5.82 -29.55
CA TYR A 99 9.02 6.79 -28.56
C TYR A 99 8.29 6.74 -27.20
N THR A 100 7.75 5.58 -26.85
CA THR A 100 6.91 5.36 -25.67
C THR A 100 7.62 4.59 -24.56
N LEU A 101 8.93 4.34 -24.64
CA LEU A 101 9.69 3.72 -23.53
C LEU A 101 10.00 4.67 -22.37
N GLY A 102 9.81 5.98 -22.56
CA GLY A 102 10.06 6.96 -21.51
C GLY A 102 11.52 7.01 -21.05
N THR A 103 11.70 7.22 -19.75
CA THR A 103 13.00 7.16 -19.07
C THR A 103 13.31 5.70 -18.75
N ARG A 104 14.51 5.26 -19.14
CA ARG A 104 14.98 3.89 -18.97
C ARG A 104 16.05 3.85 -17.88
N ARG A 105 16.02 2.84 -17.01
CA ARG A 105 16.96 2.68 -15.89
C ARG A 105 17.48 1.25 -15.78
N ILE A 106 18.72 1.09 -15.37
CA ILE A 106 19.33 -0.19 -14.99
C ILE A 106 19.97 0.04 -13.62
N GLU A 107 19.70 -0.83 -12.65
CA GLU A 107 20.23 -0.70 -11.28
C GLU A 107 19.96 0.69 -10.68
N GLY A 108 18.75 1.22 -10.89
CA GLY A 108 18.34 2.56 -10.44
C GLY A 108 18.95 3.74 -11.19
N LYS A 109 19.93 3.51 -12.08
CA LYS A 109 20.62 4.57 -12.84
C LYS A 109 20.01 4.77 -14.22
N ARG A 110 19.74 6.02 -14.57
CA ARG A 110 19.23 6.40 -15.90
C ARG A 110 20.23 6.03 -17.01
N ILE A 111 19.73 5.36 -18.05
CA ILE A 111 20.51 5.08 -19.25
C ILE A 111 20.65 6.36 -20.08
N ARG A 112 21.89 6.67 -20.49
CA ARG A 112 22.16 7.83 -21.36
C ARG A 112 21.60 7.60 -22.76
N ASP A 113 21.04 8.66 -23.37
CA ASP A 113 20.43 8.62 -24.70
C ASP A 113 21.33 8.00 -25.79
N LYS A 114 22.64 8.26 -25.74
CA LYS A 114 23.61 7.64 -26.68
C LYS A 114 23.65 6.11 -26.59
N ARG A 115 23.50 5.53 -25.39
CA ARG A 115 23.47 4.07 -25.20
C ARG A 115 22.16 3.46 -25.67
N ILE A 116 21.05 4.18 -25.54
CA ILE A 116 19.73 3.79 -26.04
C ILE A 116 19.75 3.68 -27.57
N LEU A 117 20.43 4.58 -28.26
CA LEU A 117 20.58 4.50 -29.73
C LEU A 117 21.33 3.25 -30.20
N VAL A 118 22.29 2.76 -29.41
CA VAL A 118 23.07 1.56 -29.72
C VAL A 118 22.31 0.29 -29.35
N ASN A 119 21.56 0.31 -28.24
CA ASN A 119 20.74 -0.81 -27.78
C ASN A 119 19.29 -0.34 -27.61
N PRO A 120 18.50 -0.32 -28.70
CA PRO A 120 17.13 0.17 -28.66
C PRO A 120 16.20 -0.75 -27.88
N ASP A 121 16.47 -2.06 -27.88
CA ASP A 121 15.70 -3.06 -27.15
C ASP A 121 15.93 -2.95 -25.62
N ILE A 122 14.93 -3.36 -24.84
CA ILE A 122 14.90 -3.34 -23.38
C ILE A 122 15.71 -4.53 -22.86
N SER A 123 16.78 -4.24 -22.13
CA SER A 123 17.67 -5.27 -21.59
C SER A 123 17.06 -5.99 -20.39
N PRO A 124 17.53 -7.20 -20.04
CA PRO A 124 17.22 -7.81 -18.74
C PRO A 124 17.53 -6.85 -17.60
N CYS A 125 16.73 -6.91 -16.52
CA CYS A 125 16.83 -6.05 -15.34
C CYS A 125 16.52 -4.57 -15.57
N GLU A 126 16.21 -4.17 -16.80
CA GLU A 126 15.96 -2.79 -17.16
C GLU A 126 14.52 -2.38 -16.84
N SER A 127 14.37 -1.19 -16.26
CA SER A 127 13.09 -0.52 -16.05
C SER A 127 12.83 0.52 -17.12
N PHE A 128 11.56 0.65 -17.54
CA PHE A 128 11.09 1.56 -18.58
C PHE A 128 9.65 2.01 -18.31
N GLY A 129 9.16 2.99 -19.06
CA GLY A 129 7.80 3.53 -18.93
C GLY A 129 7.69 4.76 -18.03
N GLU A 130 8.73 5.08 -17.25
CA GLU A 130 8.80 6.33 -16.48
C GLU A 130 8.66 7.54 -17.43
N THR A 131 7.87 8.56 -17.08
CA THR A 131 7.54 9.71 -17.96
C THR A 131 6.73 9.39 -19.22
N VAL A 132 5.94 8.31 -19.20
CA VAL A 132 4.99 7.95 -20.27
C VAL A 132 3.58 8.07 -19.73
N TYR A 133 2.75 8.84 -20.42
CA TYR A 133 1.43 9.21 -19.93
C TYR A 133 0.37 8.77 -20.93
N ILE A 134 -0.55 7.93 -20.45
CA ILE A 134 -1.68 7.44 -21.23
C ILE A 134 -2.89 8.29 -20.84
N PRO A 135 -3.43 9.12 -21.75
CA PRO A 135 -4.55 9.99 -21.42
C PRO A 135 -5.79 9.16 -21.10
N ILE A 136 -6.44 9.49 -19.97
CA ILE A 136 -7.72 8.91 -19.56
C ILE A 136 -8.80 9.95 -19.83
N PRO A 137 -9.81 9.65 -20.67
CA PRO A 137 -10.91 10.58 -20.87
C PRO A 137 -11.70 10.81 -19.57
N GLU A 138 -12.16 12.03 -19.35
CA GLU A 138 -12.83 12.47 -18.10
C GLU A 138 -14.01 11.56 -17.69
N ASP A 139 -14.76 11.05 -18.66
CA ASP A 139 -15.91 10.16 -18.44
C ASP A 139 -15.54 8.81 -17.81
N PHE A 140 -14.27 8.39 -17.89
CA PHE A 140 -13.80 7.04 -17.53
C PHE A 140 -12.82 7.01 -16.34
N VAL A 141 -12.69 8.12 -15.61
CA VAL A 141 -11.72 8.29 -14.52
C VAL A 141 -12.04 7.43 -13.28
N SER A 142 -13.26 6.88 -13.16
CA SER A 142 -13.70 6.20 -11.94
C SER A 142 -12.94 4.94 -11.56
N LYS A 143 -12.60 4.12 -12.54
CA LYS A 143 -11.94 2.84 -12.33
C LYS A 143 -11.30 2.42 -13.63
N PHE A 144 -10.05 2.01 -13.58
CA PHE A 144 -9.40 1.37 -14.71
C PHE A 144 -8.58 0.17 -14.26
N GLU A 145 -8.43 -0.77 -15.19
CA GLU A 145 -7.64 -1.99 -15.04
C GLU A 145 -6.60 -1.99 -16.15
N LEU A 146 -5.45 -2.59 -15.89
CA LEU A 146 -4.38 -2.70 -16.88
C LEU A 146 -4.28 -4.16 -17.32
N GLU A 147 -4.36 -4.43 -18.61
CA GLU A 147 -4.14 -5.75 -19.18
C GLU A 147 -2.80 -5.78 -19.93
N ILE A 148 -1.94 -6.74 -19.59
CA ILE A 148 -0.70 -7.04 -20.32
C ILE A 148 -1.04 -8.04 -21.41
N LEU A 149 -1.04 -7.59 -22.66
CA LEU A 149 -1.44 -8.42 -23.81
C LEU A 149 -0.32 -9.35 -24.24
N GLY A 150 0.92 -8.85 -24.30
CA GLY A 150 2.05 -9.65 -24.72
C GLY A 150 3.34 -8.85 -24.89
N VAL A 151 4.42 -9.59 -25.14
CA VAL A 151 5.74 -9.00 -25.43
C VAL A 151 6.27 -9.48 -26.77
N LYS A 152 6.92 -8.58 -27.48
CA LYS A 152 7.73 -8.91 -28.66
C LYS A 152 9.20 -8.88 -28.28
N TYR A 153 9.89 -9.99 -28.46
CA TYR A 153 11.31 -10.09 -28.19
C TYR A 153 12.16 -9.55 -29.35
N SER A 154 13.42 -9.28 -29.06
CA SER A 154 14.42 -8.83 -30.04
C SER A 154 14.64 -9.80 -31.20
N ASP A 155 14.47 -11.11 -30.96
CA ASP A 155 14.52 -12.18 -31.97
C ASP A 155 13.30 -12.20 -32.92
N GLY A 156 12.32 -11.32 -32.68
CA GLY A 156 11.09 -11.21 -33.46
C GLY A 156 9.96 -12.11 -32.97
N THR A 157 10.20 -12.98 -31.99
CA THR A 157 9.15 -13.83 -31.41
C THR A 157 8.16 -12.98 -30.59
N TYR A 158 6.88 -13.34 -30.65
CA TYR A 158 5.82 -12.72 -29.86
C TYR A 158 5.27 -13.72 -28.86
N MET A 159 5.19 -13.32 -27.59
CA MET A 159 4.64 -14.11 -26.51
C MET A 159 3.34 -13.46 -26.03
N PRO A 160 2.16 -14.06 -26.30
CA PRO A 160 0.91 -13.61 -25.73
C PRO A 160 0.88 -13.93 -24.23
N ILE A 161 0.35 -13.00 -23.43
CA ILE A 161 0.29 -13.09 -21.97
C ILE A 161 -1.18 -13.00 -21.52
N ASN A 162 -1.91 -11.97 -21.93
CA ASN A 162 -3.32 -11.70 -21.59
C ASN A 162 -3.60 -11.78 -20.07
N ILE A 163 -2.81 -11.06 -19.27
CA ILE A 163 -2.97 -10.99 -17.82
C ILE A 163 -3.53 -9.62 -17.45
N ILE A 164 -4.65 -9.61 -16.72
CA ILE A 164 -5.15 -8.40 -16.07
C ILE A 164 -4.34 -8.16 -14.80
N ALA A 165 -3.59 -7.06 -14.77
CA ALA A 165 -2.84 -6.61 -13.63
C ALA A 165 -3.80 -6.25 -12.50
N GLY A 166 -3.75 -7.04 -11.43
CA GLY A 166 -4.51 -6.81 -10.21
C GLY A 166 -4.97 -8.09 -9.53
N ARG A 167 -4.65 -8.22 -8.23
CA ARG A 167 -4.88 -9.33 -7.26
C ARG A 167 -3.81 -10.44 -7.30
N SER A 168 -3.58 -11.23 -6.25
CA SER A 168 -3.76 -11.04 -4.80
C SER A 168 -2.41 -11.34 -4.16
N PHE A 169 -1.85 -10.40 -3.43
CA PHE A 169 -0.78 -10.67 -2.48
C PHE A 169 -1.35 -10.44 -1.09
N THR A 170 -0.89 -11.19 -0.10
CA THR A 170 -1.38 -11.02 1.27
C THR A 170 -0.53 -10.01 1.99
N ARG A 171 -1.16 -8.93 2.46
CA ARG A 171 -0.50 -7.95 3.32
C ARG A 171 -0.39 -8.52 4.72
N PHE A 172 0.64 -8.15 5.47
CA PHE A 172 0.79 -8.58 6.86
C PHE A 172 -0.45 -8.25 7.73
N ASN A 173 -1.10 -7.12 7.46
CA ASN A 173 -2.30 -6.70 8.21
C ASN A 173 -3.52 -7.60 7.97
N GLU A 174 -3.54 -8.36 6.87
CA GLU A 174 -4.61 -9.28 6.50
C GLU A 174 -4.47 -10.66 7.17
N LEU A 175 -3.34 -10.92 7.84
CA LEU A 175 -3.09 -12.16 8.58
C LEU A 175 -3.90 -12.22 9.89
N ASP A 176 -4.20 -13.43 10.35
CA ASP A 176 -4.78 -13.68 11.67
C ASP A 176 -3.75 -13.46 12.81
N ASP A 177 -4.19 -13.46 14.06
CA ASP A 177 -3.31 -13.15 15.20
C ASP A 177 -2.23 -14.22 15.42
N ASP A 178 -2.53 -15.49 15.12
CA ASP A 178 -1.60 -16.61 15.27
C ASP A 178 -0.52 -16.58 14.17
N GLU A 179 -0.92 -16.28 12.94
CA GLU A 179 -0.04 -16.03 11.79
C GLU A 179 0.88 -14.86 12.06
N LYS A 180 0.36 -13.74 12.60
CA LYS A 180 1.18 -12.58 12.98
C LYS A 180 2.17 -12.94 14.08
N PHE A 181 1.73 -13.66 15.11
CA PHE A 181 2.61 -14.11 16.18
C PHE A 181 3.74 -14.99 15.63
N LEU A 182 3.40 -15.96 14.78
CA LEU A 182 4.36 -16.87 14.20
C LEU A 182 5.34 -16.16 13.26
N TYR A 183 4.84 -15.24 12.44
CA TYR A 183 5.66 -14.38 11.58
C TYR A 183 6.73 -13.68 12.41
N TYR A 184 6.36 -12.99 13.50
CA TYR A 184 7.33 -12.29 14.35
C TYR A 184 8.32 -13.23 15.04
N ARG A 185 7.86 -14.42 15.44
CA ARG A 185 8.70 -15.41 16.11
C ARG A 185 9.78 -15.97 15.19
N ILE A 186 9.45 -16.22 13.91
CA ILE A 186 10.36 -16.83 12.94
C ILE A 186 11.23 -15.78 12.24
N ASN A 187 10.75 -14.54 12.12
CA ASN A 187 11.44 -13.51 11.36
C ASN A 187 12.80 -13.09 11.94
N ILE A 188 13.88 -13.54 11.31
CA ILE A 188 15.26 -13.17 11.66
C ILE A 188 15.71 -11.81 11.08
N TYR A 189 14.88 -11.18 10.23
CA TYR A 189 15.21 -9.94 9.52
C TYR A 189 14.50 -8.70 10.10
N THR A 190 14.30 -8.65 11.42
CA THR A 190 13.63 -7.54 12.12
C THR A 190 14.28 -6.18 11.85
N ALA A 191 15.62 -6.10 11.83
CA ALA A 191 16.35 -4.87 11.51
C ALA A 191 16.03 -4.32 10.11
N ALA A 192 15.78 -5.20 9.14
CA ALA A 192 15.38 -4.79 7.80
C ALA A 192 13.94 -4.25 7.77
N GLU A 193 13.06 -4.65 8.69
CA GLU A 193 11.69 -4.10 8.78
C GLU A 193 11.63 -2.69 9.32
N GLU A 194 12.58 -2.31 10.18
CA GLU A 194 12.67 -0.94 10.68
C GLU A 194 13.01 0.04 9.55
N LEU A 195 13.86 -0.40 8.61
CA LEU A 195 14.25 0.39 7.45
C LEU A 195 13.22 0.34 6.31
N PHE A 196 12.54 -0.80 6.15
CA PHE A 196 11.56 -1.04 5.10
C PHE A 196 10.22 -1.49 5.73
N PRO A 197 9.31 -0.54 6.04
CA PRO A 197 8.13 -0.81 6.86
C PRO A 197 7.00 -1.55 6.12
N VAL A 198 7.09 -1.67 4.79
CA VAL A 198 6.14 -2.46 4.00
C VAL A 198 6.31 -3.93 4.35
N ARG A 199 5.22 -4.60 4.71
CA ARG A 199 5.20 -6.03 5.07
C ARG A 199 4.15 -6.77 4.27
N VAL A 200 4.63 -7.66 3.42
CA VAL A 200 3.81 -8.53 2.57
C VAL A 200 4.29 -9.97 2.70
N MET A 201 3.41 -10.92 2.42
CA MET A 201 3.81 -12.31 2.29
C MET A 201 4.62 -12.48 1.01
N PRO A 202 5.76 -13.21 1.04
CA PRO A 202 6.57 -13.43 -0.13
C PRO A 202 5.82 -14.32 -1.12
N GLN A 203 6.13 -14.17 -2.40
CA GLN A 203 5.52 -14.91 -3.50
C GLN A 203 6.59 -15.34 -4.49
N GLN A 204 6.41 -16.51 -5.07
CA GLN A 204 7.29 -17.05 -6.09
C GLN A 204 6.55 -17.12 -7.43
N GLY A 205 7.09 -16.47 -8.46
CA GLY A 205 6.66 -16.61 -9.84
C GLY A 205 7.72 -17.30 -10.71
N GLU A 206 7.46 -17.39 -12.02
CA GLU A 206 8.42 -18.01 -12.96
C GLU A 206 9.65 -17.11 -13.17
N TYR A 207 9.42 -15.81 -13.44
CA TYR A 207 10.47 -14.85 -13.79
C TYR A 207 10.87 -13.93 -12.63
N ALA A 208 10.01 -13.78 -11.62
CA ALA A 208 10.21 -12.86 -10.51
C ALA A 208 9.74 -13.46 -9.18
N TRP A 209 10.16 -12.85 -8.07
CA TRP A 209 9.68 -13.17 -6.74
C TRP A 209 9.47 -11.90 -5.91
N LEU A 210 8.48 -11.94 -5.03
CA LEU A 210 8.10 -10.84 -4.15
C LEU A 210 8.82 -11.02 -2.81
N CYS A 211 9.61 -10.03 -2.42
CA CYS A 211 10.20 -9.99 -1.09
C CYS A 211 9.19 -9.47 -0.06
N CYS A 212 9.36 -9.86 1.21
CA CYS A 212 8.54 -9.36 2.31
C CYS A 212 8.53 -7.83 2.46
N CYS A 213 9.55 -7.13 1.94
CA CYS A 213 9.59 -5.66 1.90
C CYS A 213 8.74 -5.03 0.78
N GLY A 214 8.05 -5.83 -0.03
CA GLY A 214 7.25 -5.37 -1.18
C GLY A 214 8.04 -5.19 -2.48
N HIS A 215 9.36 -5.39 -2.46
CA HIS A 215 10.18 -5.28 -3.68
C HIS A 215 10.11 -6.55 -4.53
N LYS A 216 9.89 -6.37 -5.84
CA LYS A 216 9.93 -7.45 -6.83
C LYS A 216 11.33 -7.65 -7.36
N ASN A 217 11.85 -8.85 -7.17
CA ASN A 217 13.18 -9.26 -7.58
C ASN A 217 13.08 -10.22 -8.76
N ILE A 218 14.16 -10.30 -9.52
CA ILE A 218 14.29 -11.28 -10.60
C ILE A 218 14.53 -12.65 -9.97
N ASN A 219 13.96 -13.70 -10.57
CA ASN A 219 14.04 -15.04 -10.02
C ASN A 219 15.47 -15.56 -9.85
N ASP A 220 16.42 -15.16 -10.69
CA ASP A 220 17.82 -15.57 -10.55
C ASP A 220 18.52 -14.97 -9.30
N PHE A 221 17.94 -13.97 -8.63
CA PHE A 221 18.55 -13.36 -7.45
C PHE A 221 18.20 -14.11 -6.17
N GLU A 222 19.23 -14.60 -5.49
CA GLU A 222 19.14 -15.28 -4.20
C GLU A 222 18.78 -14.32 -3.05
N LYS A 223 19.04 -13.02 -3.22
CA LYS A 223 18.80 -11.99 -2.20
C LYS A 223 18.01 -10.83 -2.79
N CYS A 224 17.20 -10.20 -1.96
CA CYS A 224 16.47 -9.00 -2.38
C CYS A 224 17.45 -7.86 -2.66
N GLU A 225 17.33 -7.22 -3.83
CA GLU A 225 18.18 -6.09 -4.22
C GLU A 225 18.04 -4.90 -3.26
N LEU A 226 16.85 -4.72 -2.68
CA LEU A 226 16.53 -3.60 -1.80
C LEU A 226 16.91 -3.86 -0.33
N CYS A 227 16.40 -4.94 0.26
CA CYS A 227 16.52 -5.21 1.70
C CYS A 227 17.49 -6.35 2.05
N GLN A 228 18.11 -6.99 1.05
CA GLN A 228 19.12 -8.03 1.19
C GLN A 228 18.66 -9.32 1.89
N ARG A 229 17.35 -9.50 2.12
CA ARG A 229 16.78 -10.75 2.63
C ARG A 229 16.94 -11.88 1.62
N GLU A 230 17.27 -13.06 2.12
CA GLU A 230 17.41 -14.27 1.30
C GLU A 230 16.06 -14.79 0.81
N ARG A 231 15.97 -15.09 -0.49
CA ARG A 231 14.77 -15.58 -1.16
C ARG A 231 14.32 -16.90 -0.55
N ASP A 232 15.20 -17.89 -0.55
CA ASP A 232 14.88 -19.27 -0.16
C ASP A 232 14.39 -19.32 1.28
N TRP A 233 15.06 -18.60 2.18
CA TRP A 233 14.63 -18.48 3.57
C TRP A 233 13.22 -17.89 3.70
N GLN A 234 12.91 -16.82 2.96
CA GLN A 234 11.59 -16.19 3.02
C GLN A 234 10.49 -17.14 2.51
N LEU A 235 10.74 -17.84 1.41
CA LEU A 235 9.78 -18.76 0.82
C LEU A 235 9.58 -20.02 1.70
N GLU A 236 10.63 -20.54 2.31
CA GLU A 236 10.54 -21.73 3.16
C GLU A 236 9.84 -21.47 4.50
N ASN A 237 9.93 -20.24 5.03
CA ASN A 237 9.52 -19.92 6.41
C ASN A 237 8.34 -18.97 6.52
N ILE A 238 8.16 -18.05 5.58
CA ILE A 238 7.17 -16.94 5.65
C ILE A 238 6.13 -17.03 4.54
N GLU A 239 6.34 -17.82 3.48
CA GLU A 239 5.31 -18.06 2.47
C GLU A 239 3.99 -18.46 3.12
N LYS A 240 2.89 -17.88 2.63
CA LYS A 240 1.58 -17.97 3.27
C LYS A 240 1.18 -19.41 3.61
N GLU A 241 1.29 -20.32 2.64
CA GLU A 241 0.93 -21.73 2.82
C GLU A 241 1.80 -22.42 3.89
N ARG A 242 3.08 -22.04 3.98
CA ARG A 242 4.02 -22.56 4.98
C ARG A 242 3.71 -22.02 6.38
N LEU A 243 3.35 -20.75 6.46
CA LEU A 243 2.95 -20.10 7.70
C LEU A 243 1.66 -20.74 8.23
N GLU A 244 0.64 -20.90 7.38
CA GLU A 244 -0.63 -21.57 7.70
C GLU A 244 -0.40 -23.01 8.19
N ALA A 245 0.45 -23.77 7.50
CA ALA A 245 0.81 -25.13 7.91
C ALA A 245 1.51 -25.17 9.28
N SER A 246 2.36 -24.18 9.56
CA SER A 246 3.10 -24.09 10.82
C SER A 246 2.20 -23.64 11.97
N VAL A 247 1.26 -22.72 11.73
CA VAL A 247 0.21 -22.36 12.70
C VAL A 247 -0.66 -23.57 13.02
N LYS A 248 -1.03 -24.37 12.02
CA LYS A 248 -1.81 -25.59 12.24
C LYS A 248 -1.07 -26.59 13.14
N LYS A 249 0.23 -26.80 12.92
CA LYS A 249 1.07 -27.64 13.79
C LYS A 249 1.12 -27.11 15.21
N LEU A 250 1.29 -25.79 15.39
CA LEU A 250 1.29 -25.17 16.72
C LEU A 250 -0.05 -25.37 17.43
N ARG A 251 -1.18 -25.17 16.74
CA ARG A 251 -2.52 -25.40 17.32
C ARG A 251 -2.74 -26.88 17.68
N GLU A 252 -2.18 -27.81 16.92
CA GLU A 252 -2.25 -29.25 17.22
C GLU A 252 -1.33 -29.64 18.39
N GLU A 253 -0.13 -29.08 18.46
CA GLU A 253 0.80 -29.25 19.58
C GLU A 253 0.22 -28.67 20.87
N GLU A 254 -0.37 -27.47 20.83
CA GLU A 254 -1.08 -26.89 21.97
C GLU A 254 -2.22 -27.80 22.43
N LYS A 255 -3.07 -28.29 21.51
CA LYS A 255 -4.12 -29.26 21.86
C LYS A 255 -3.56 -30.56 22.45
N SER A 256 -2.36 -30.97 22.06
CA SER A 256 -1.71 -32.18 22.58
C SER A 256 -1.06 -31.97 23.96
N TYR A 257 -0.54 -30.77 24.22
CA TYR A 257 0.05 -30.37 25.50
C TYR A 257 -1.03 -30.06 26.54
N PHE A 258 -2.07 -29.35 26.13
CA PHE A 258 -3.32 -29.22 26.86
C PHE A 258 -4.20 -30.45 26.59
N LYS A 259 -3.72 -31.64 26.98
CA LYS A 259 -4.60 -32.81 27.15
C LYS A 259 -5.85 -32.35 27.88
N ASP A 260 -7.03 -32.62 27.31
CA ASP A 260 -8.36 -32.43 27.90
C ASP A 260 -8.32 -32.39 29.43
N ASP A 261 -8.01 -31.22 29.99
CA ASP A 261 -8.20 -30.99 31.41
C ASP A 261 -9.71 -30.76 31.47
N LYS A 262 -10.45 -31.87 31.55
CA LYS A 262 -11.90 -31.91 31.77
C LYS A 262 -12.27 -31.29 33.12
N SER A 263 -11.35 -30.63 33.83
CA SER A 263 -11.74 -29.43 34.54
C SER A 263 -11.96 -28.31 33.53
N GLU A 264 -13.15 -28.30 32.89
CA GLU A 264 -13.79 -27.02 32.62
C GLU A 264 -13.58 -26.19 33.89
N TYR A 265 -12.78 -25.13 33.82
CA TYR A 265 -12.80 -24.10 34.85
C TYR A 265 -14.17 -23.43 34.69
N ARG A 266 -15.21 -24.11 35.19
CA ARG A 266 -16.56 -23.61 35.28
C ARG A 266 -16.50 -22.42 36.22
N GLN A 267 -16.32 -21.23 35.66
CA GLN A 267 -16.60 -19.98 36.36
C GLN A 267 -18.04 -19.98 36.90
N ASP A 268 -18.91 -20.83 36.36
CA ASP A 268 -20.29 -21.04 36.79
C ASP A 268 -20.44 -21.71 38.17
N LYS A 269 -19.37 -22.23 38.79
CA LYS A 269 -19.48 -22.83 40.14
C LYS A 269 -19.50 -21.82 41.29
N TYR A 270 -19.30 -20.52 41.03
CA TYR A 270 -19.36 -19.46 42.05
C TYR A 270 -20.55 -18.51 41.93
N LEU A 271 -21.53 -18.82 41.08
CA LEU A 271 -22.73 -18.00 40.89
C LEU A 271 -24.01 -18.81 41.11
N GLN A 272 -24.13 -19.44 42.29
CA GLN A 272 -25.42 -19.98 42.74
C GLN A 272 -25.74 -19.51 44.15
N ASN A 273 -26.06 -18.21 44.26
CA ASN A 273 -26.98 -17.69 45.28
C ASN A 273 -27.54 -16.36 44.80
N GLU A 274 -28.85 -16.31 44.52
CA GLU A 274 -29.56 -15.06 44.14
C GLU A 274 -29.33 -13.92 45.15
N ALA A 275 -29.05 -14.27 46.41
CA ALA A 275 -28.72 -13.33 47.48
C ALA A 275 -27.41 -12.57 47.23
N ASP A 276 -26.39 -13.22 46.67
CA ASP A 276 -25.07 -12.61 46.42
C ASP A 276 -25.06 -11.75 45.16
N ILE A 277 -25.84 -12.13 44.15
CA ILE A 277 -26.10 -11.30 42.97
C ILE A 277 -26.82 -10.01 43.40
N LYS A 278 -27.88 -10.11 44.21
CA LYS A 278 -28.58 -8.94 44.76
C LYS A 278 -27.66 -8.06 45.63
N LYS A 279 -26.74 -8.65 46.40
CA LYS A 279 -25.75 -7.88 47.18
C LYS A 279 -24.76 -7.13 46.29
N LYS A 280 -24.22 -7.77 45.24
CA LYS A 280 -23.28 -7.12 44.31
C LYS A 280 -23.96 -6.01 43.50
N VAL A 281 -25.18 -6.24 43.03
CA VAL A 281 -25.96 -5.20 42.33
C VAL A 281 -26.23 -4.02 43.26
N LYS A 282 -26.68 -4.26 44.50
CA LYS A 282 -26.88 -3.19 45.49
C LYS A 282 -25.60 -2.45 45.85
N ALA A 283 -24.47 -3.16 45.99
CA ALA A 283 -23.17 -2.55 46.27
C ALA A 283 -22.70 -1.67 45.11
N TYR A 284 -22.91 -2.11 43.87
CA TYR A 284 -22.59 -1.36 42.66
C TYR A 284 -23.50 -0.13 42.50
N GLU A 285 -24.80 -0.27 42.71
CA GLU A 285 -25.76 0.85 42.71
C GLU A 285 -25.43 1.89 43.79
N LEU A 286 -25.03 1.44 44.99
CA LEU A 286 -24.61 2.33 46.07
C LEU A 286 -23.30 3.07 45.72
N ALA A 287 -22.34 2.38 45.13
CA ALA A 287 -21.11 2.99 44.65
C ALA A 287 -21.38 4.05 43.57
N MET A 288 -22.27 3.76 42.61
CA MET A 288 -22.68 4.71 41.58
C MET A 288 -23.42 5.92 42.14
N LYS A 289 -24.31 5.73 43.13
CA LYS A 289 -24.97 6.85 43.82
C LYS A 289 -23.97 7.75 44.55
N ASN A 290 -22.99 7.17 45.24
CA ASN A 290 -21.96 7.94 45.94
C ASN A 290 -21.09 8.75 44.96
N VAL A 291 -20.75 8.18 43.81
CA VAL A 291 -20.02 8.90 42.74
C VAL A 291 -20.86 10.06 42.21
N ALA A 292 -22.14 9.82 41.90
CA ALA A 292 -23.05 10.87 41.41
C ALA A 292 -23.27 12.00 42.44
N GLU A 293 -23.37 11.68 43.73
CA GLU A 293 -23.49 12.69 44.79
C GLU A 293 -22.20 13.51 44.99
N LEU A 294 -21.03 12.88 44.87
CA LEU A 294 -19.74 13.57 44.91
C LEU A 294 -19.59 14.54 43.72
N GLU A 295 -20.02 14.13 42.53
CA GLU A 295 -20.04 15.02 41.36
C GLU A 295 -21.03 16.18 41.53
N ARG A 296 -22.26 15.92 42.02
CA ARG A 296 -23.22 16.99 42.34
C ARG A 296 -22.70 17.98 43.38
N LYS A 297 -22.00 17.52 44.42
CA LYS A 297 -21.35 18.39 45.41
C LYS A 297 -20.21 19.21 44.80
N LYS A 298 -19.41 18.63 43.91
CA LYS A 298 -18.36 19.37 43.18
C LYS A 298 -18.97 20.45 42.26
N GLU A 299 -20.07 20.16 41.59
CA GLU A 299 -20.79 21.15 40.78
C GLU A 299 -21.45 22.25 41.61
N SER A 300 -22.08 21.91 42.75
CA SER A 300 -22.68 22.92 43.64
C SER A 300 -21.62 23.83 44.25
N LEU A 301 -20.46 23.28 44.62
CA LEU A 301 -19.32 24.06 45.08
C LEU A 301 -18.82 25.00 43.99
N LYS A 302 -18.64 24.53 42.74
CA LYS A 302 -18.27 25.42 41.61
C LYS A 302 -19.27 26.55 41.39
N LYS A 303 -20.58 26.26 41.44
CA LYS A 303 -21.63 27.29 41.28
C LYS A 303 -21.62 28.36 42.38
N TRP A 304 -21.15 28.05 43.58
CA TRP A 304 -21.10 28.99 44.71
C TRP A 304 -19.74 29.67 44.89
N PHE A 305 -18.64 28.99 44.58
CA PHE A 305 -17.28 29.51 44.75
C PHE A 305 -16.94 30.56 43.69
N ILE A 306 -17.31 30.32 42.42
CA ILE A 306 -17.00 31.22 41.30
C ILE A 306 -17.62 32.62 41.51
N PRO A 307 -18.92 32.78 41.86
CA PRO A 307 -19.49 34.11 42.12
C PRO A 307 -18.86 34.82 43.32
N LYS A 308 -18.49 34.09 44.39
CA LYS A 308 -17.87 34.69 45.58
C LYS A 308 -16.47 35.22 45.31
N VAL A 309 -15.66 34.49 44.55
CA VAL A 309 -14.31 34.95 44.16
C VAL A 309 -14.41 36.19 43.28
N ILE A 310 -15.36 36.24 42.35
CA ILE A 310 -15.62 37.42 41.50
C ILE A 310 -16.05 38.62 42.37
N LEU A 311 -16.98 38.43 43.32
CA LEU A 311 -17.42 39.48 44.25
C LEU A 311 -16.28 40.02 45.12
N CYS A 312 -15.42 39.14 45.66
CA CYS A 312 -14.23 39.55 46.41
C CYS A 312 -13.24 40.33 45.52
N GLY A 313 -13.03 39.89 44.28
CA GLY A 313 -12.20 40.62 43.31
C GLY A 313 -12.74 42.03 43.02
N ILE A 314 -14.04 42.17 42.82
CA ILE A 314 -14.70 43.47 42.62
C ILE A 314 -14.56 44.35 43.86
N ALA A 315 -14.75 43.81 45.06
CA ALA A 315 -14.60 44.56 46.31
C ALA A 315 -13.16 45.07 46.50
N ILE A 316 -12.16 44.23 46.25
CA ILE A 316 -10.73 44.62 46.30
C ILE A 316 -10.44 45.72 45.28
N TYR A 317 -10.96 45.58 44.05
CA TYR A 317 -10.80 46.59 43.00
C TYR A 317 -11.45 47.94 43.37
N LEU A 318 -12.63 47.92 43.97
CA LEU A 318 -13.30 49.13 44.46
C LEU A 318 -12.51 49.80 45.60
N VAL A 319 -11.97 49.01 46.55
CA VAL A 319 -11.11 49.54 47.62
C VAL A 319 -9.83 50.14 47.04
N TYR A 320 -9.22 49.49 46.05
CA TYR A 320 -8.06 50.03 45.33
C TYR A 320 -8.39 51.36 44.63
N LEU A 321 -9.53 51.45 43.93
CA LEU A 321 -9.98 52.69 43.30
C LEU A 321 -10.21 53.82 44.31
N ILE A 322 -10.83 53.53 45.45
CA ILE A 322 -11.03 54.50 46.54
C ILE A 322 -9.69 54.98 47.08
N LEU A 323 -8.75 54.07 47.34
CA LEU A 323 -7.40 54.41 47.82
C LEU A 323 -6.63 55.27 46.81
N THR A 324 -6.68 54.93 45.52
CA THR A 324 -6.01 55.72 44.47
C THR A 324 -6.62 57.11 44.28
N LYS A 325 -7.92 57.30 44.53
CA LYS A 325 -8.57 58.62 44.52
C LYS A 325 -8.35 59.45 45.78
N LEU A 326 -7.93 58.85 46.89
CA LEU A 326 -7.56 59.54 48.13
C LEU A 326 -6.08 59.96 48.16
N LEU A 327 -5.26 59.40 47.26
CA LEU A 327 -3.83 59.67 47.10
C LEU A 327 -3.51 60.62 45.93
N LEU A 328 -4.54 61.11 45.23
CA LEU A 328 -4.54 62.16 44.20
C LEU A 328 -5.32 63.35 44.74
#